data_AF-A0A401Y6F5-F1
#
_entry.id   AF-A0A401Y6F5-F1
#
_cell.length_a   1.000
_cell.length_b   1.000
_cell.length_c   1.000
_cell.angle_alpha   90.00
_cell.angle_beta   90.00
_cell.angle_gamma   90.00
#
_symmetry.space_group_name_H-M   'P 1'
#
loop_
_entity.id
_entity.type
_entity.pdbx_description
1 polymer ?
#
loop_
_entity_poly.entity_id
_entity_poly.type
_entity_poly.pdbx_seq_one_letter_code
_entity_poly.pdbx_strand_id
1 'polypeptide(L)'
;MPNARALAALLLPLALLTTAGCDGKAAAKDPATSPAAATSGAGDPGTSTSPVADADHAVDPPGKLSGRLYAADMLVYSQDTLSPAVVERIKHLKGVTRVESLSMAQVSIENHALNVAAVDAGTYRNWTPYASATTQAVWDRVAGGEVALLPELKKRLPITGKGYLQLGSSKDAPELHVGAFAPQIPNAIDAVVNEKWADSLGMKKDNALLIYTGSTSPSSLRKPVEKVAGTTASVQSLDIVARAGLDIHAKQTAFLVGSVADAVGTFNYTVLGGGRIAPEASWVASHIATEQVPILGSVTCNRLLFPQLTAALNEVVDQGLADKIHPDEYAGCYYPRFIAGTTTLSNHSFGLALDLNVPGNQRGTVGEMDRQVVAIFEKWGFTWGGRWHYTDPMHFEMNSLVSPR
;
A
#
# COMPACT_ATOMS: atom_id res chain seq x y z
N MET A 1 -13.98 47.28 -6.14
CA MET A 1 -14.77 47.97 -5.10
C MET A 1 -16.11 47.25 -4.96
N PRO A 2 -16.58 47.04 -3.74
CA PRO A 2 -17.22 45.77 -3.35
C PRO A 2 -18.72 45.93 -3.08
N ASN A 3 -19.46 44.82 -3.12
CA ASN A 3 -20.68 44.69 -2.32
C ASN A 3 -20.53 43.49 -1.39
N ALA A 4 -20.71 43.78 -0.12
CA ALA A 4 -20.51 42.93 1.03
C ALA A 4 -21.83 42.66 1.74
N ARG A 5 -21.79 41.66 2.64
CA ARG A 5 -22.72 41.34 3.75
C ARG A 5 -23.91 40.44 3.35
N ALA A 6 -24.31 39.44 4.15
CA ALA A 6 -24.26 39.39 5.61
C ALA A 6 -24.07 37.96 6.18
N LEU A 7 -23.31 37.89 7.28
CA LEU A 7 -23.37 36.82 8.29
C LEU A 7 -24.66 36.96 9.10
N ALA A 8 -25.30 35.85 9.43
CA ALA A 8 -26.24 35.75 10.55
C ALA A 8 -25.79 34.61 11.47
N ALA A 9 -25.32 34.97 12.66
CA ALA A 9 -25.12 34.09 13.79
C ALA A 9 -26.42 34.01 14.59
N LEU A 10 -26.86 32.80 14.97
CA LEU A 10 -27.91 32.62 15.97
C LEU A 10 -27.34 31.92 17.21
N LEU A 11 -27.51 32.60 18.34
CA LEU A 11 -27.20 32.17 19.70
C LEU A 11 -28.36 31.34 20.28
N LEU A 12 -28.01 30.39 21.14
CA LEU A 12 -28.89 29.59 22.01
C LEU A 12 -29.80 30.44 22.90
N PRO A 13 -30.87 29.81 23.44
CA PRO A 13 -31.19 29.98 24.84
C PRO A 13 -31.19 28.67 25.63
N LEU A 14 -30.60 28.78 26.82
CA LEU A 14 -30.57 27.86 27.94
C LEU A 14 -31.95 27.85 28.64
N ALA A 15 -32.50 26.68 28.94
CA ALA A 15 -33.67 26.55 29.82
C ALA A 15 -33.41 25.46 30.87
N LEU A 16 -33.19 25.90 32.12
CA LEU A 16 -33.31 25.11 33.33
C LEU A 16 -34.79 24.96 33.70
N LEU A 17 -35.22 23.75 34.07
CA LEU A 17 -36.41 23.51 34.89
C LEU A 17 -36.18 22.26 35.74
N THR A 18 -36.39 22.41 37.04
CA THR A 18 -36.20 21.43 38.11
C THR A 18 -37.53 20.86 38.60
N THR A 19 -37.42 19.69 39.25
CA THR A 19 -38.33 19.03 40.20
C THR A 19 -39.42 18.09 39.67
N ALA A 20 -39.28 16.82 40.03
CA ALA A 20 -40.30 16.03 40.74
C ALA A 20 -39.62 14.78 41.32
N GLY A 21 -39.72 14.60 42.64
CA GLY A 21 -39.24 13.42 43.34
C GLY A 21 -40.27 12.30 43.34
N CYS A 22 -39.81 11.08 43.62
CA CYS A 22 -40.58 10.04 44.29
C CYS A 22 -39.63 9.16 45.12
N ASP A 23 -39.90 9.15 46.42
CA ASP A 23 -39.33 8.31 47.47
C ASP A 23 -39.78 6.85 47.32
N GLY A 24 -38.93 5.92 47.73
CA GLY A 24 -39.25 4.49 47.83
C GLY A 24 -38.30 3.74 48.76
N LYS A 25 -38.63 3.74 50.06
CA LYS A 25 -38.00 2.98 51.15
C LYS A 25 -38.05 1.46 50.93
N ALA A 26 -37.01 0.73 51.37
CA ALA A 26 -37.05 -0.13 52.57
C ALA A 26 -35.80 -1.03 52.68
N ALA A 27 -35.38 -1.24 53.93
CA ALA A 27 -34.17 -1.89 54.39
C ALA A 27 -34.39 -3.36 54.83
N ALA A 28 -33.29 -4.14 54.90
CA ALA A 28 -32.73 -4.72 56.15
C ALA A 28 -32.35 -6.23 56.11
N LYS A 29 -31.14 -6.51 56.67
CA LYS A 29 -30.66 -7.70 57.42
C LYS A 29 -30.29 -8.98 56.63
N ASP A 30 -29.22 -9.75 56.91
CA ASP A 30 -28.25 -9.95 58.02
C ASP A 30 -27.03 -10.76 57.42
N PRO A 31 -26.07 -11.38 58.16
CA PRO A 31 -25.06 -10.85 59.08
C PRO A 31 -23.60 -11.39 58.85
N ALA A 32 -22.64 -10.72 59.50
CA ALA A 32 -21.32 -11.14 60.03
C ALA A 32 -20.53 -12.35 59.47
N THR A 33 -19.27 -12.09 59.09
CA THR A 33 -18.08 -12.81 59.62
C THR A 33 -16.80 -12.00 59.37
N SER A 34 -15.85 -12.05 60.30
CA SER A 34 -14.53 -11.39 60.28
C SER A 34 -13.48 -12.47 60.67
N PRO A 35 -12.17 -12.23 60.57
CA PRO A 35 -11.35 -11.91 59.40
C PRO A 35 -10.29 -13.01 59.14
N ALA A 36 -9.86 -13.23 57.90
CA ALA A 36 -8.71 -14.10 57.60
C ALA A 36 -7.56 -13.28 57.00
N ALA A 37 -6.47 -13.28 57.76
CA ALA A 37 -5.08 -12.91 57.51
C ALA A 37 -4.70 -12.35 56.13
N ALA A 38 -4.08 -11.18 56.18
CA ALA A 38 -3.26 -10.60 55.13
C ALA A 38 -2.08 -11.51 54.76
N THR A 39 -1.96 -11.80 53.46
CA THR A 39 -0.68 -12.06 52.81
C THR A 39 -0.49 -10.99 51.75
N SER A 40 0.29 -9.98 52.10
CA SER A 40 0.81 -8.97 51.18
C SER A 40 1.84 -9.62 50.25
N GLY A 41 1.39 -10.11 49.10
CA GLY A 41 2.25 -10.27 47.93
C GLY A 41 2.38 -8.90 47.27
N ALA A 42 3.55 -8.28 47.38
CA ALA A 42 3.89 -7.09 46.62
C ALA A 42 3.88 -7.44 45.12
N GLY A 43 2.78 -7.13 44.45
CA GLY A 43 2.68 -7.15 42.99
C GLY A 43 3.40 -5.93 42.44
N ASP A 44 4.44 -6.19 41.66
CA ASP A 44 5.21 -5.24 40.87
C ASP A 44 4.28 -4.34 40.03
N PRO A 45 4.44 -3.00 40.01
CA PRO A 45 3.53 -2.13 39.27
C PRO A 45 3.83 -2.19 37.77
N GLY A 46 3.02 -2.97 37.06
CA GLY A 46 2.43 -2.57 35.78
C GLY A 46 3.36 -2.50 34.56
N THR A 47 3.50 -3.63 33.87
CA THR A 47 3.41 -3.61 32.40
C THR A 47 1.96 -3.90 32.04
N SER A 48 1.14 -2.85 31.91
CA SER A 48 -0.12 -2.97 31.18
C SER A 48 0.26 -3.12 29.70
N THR A 49 0.57 -4.34 29.27
CA THR A 49 0.65 -4.66 27.85
C THR A 49 -0.76 -4.49 27.32
N SER A 50 -1.04 -3.33 26.70
CA SER A 50 -2.23 -3.17 25.88
C SER A 50 -2.32 -4.40 24.96
N PRO A 51 -3.48 -5.04 24.82
CA PRO A 51 -3.60 -6.20 23.95
C PRO A 51 -3.18 -5.79 22.53
N VAL A 52 -2.10 -6.40 22.05
CA VAL A 52 -1.57 -6.22 20.69
C VAL A 52 -2.40 -7.09 19.73
N ALA A 53 -2.74 -6.56 18.57
CA ALA A 53 -3.59 -7.26 17.61
C ALA A 53 -2.86 -8.46 16.98
N ASP A 54 -1.54 -8.39 16.85
CA ASP A 54 -0.68 -9.46 16.34
C ASP A 54 0.55 -9.60 17.25
N ALA A 55 0.51 -10.56 18.17
CA ALA A 55 1.57 -10.78 19.13
C ALA A 55 2.85 -11.36 18.51
N ASP A 56 2.73 -12.09 17.40
CA ASP A 56 3.87 -12.73 16.73
C ASP A 56 4.74 -11.66 16.03
N HIS A 57 4.09 -10.65 15.47
CA HIS A 57 4.73 -9.50 14.81
C HIS A 57 4.88 -8.27 15.71
N ALA A 58 4.60 -8.36 17.01
CA ALA A 58 4.80 -7.25 17.94
C ALA A 58 6.30 -7.03 18.26
N VAL A 59 6.70 -5.77 18.32
CA VAL A 59 8.01 -5.28 18.81
C VAL A 59 7.81 -4.35 20.01
N ASP A 60 8.90 -3.98 20.68
CA ASP A 60 8.81 -3.03 21.79
C ASP A 60 8.21 -1.70 21.33
N PRO A 61 7.21 -1.15 22.05
CA PRO A 61 6.61 0.12 21.67
C PRO A 61 7.64 1.25 21.80
N PRO A 62 7.68 2.20 20.86
CA PRO A 62 8.65 3.28 20.92
C PRO A 62 8.34 4.20 22.10
N GLY A 63 9.39 4.70 22.75
CA GLY A 63 9.25 5.77 23.74
C GLY A 63 8.62 7.05 23.16
N LYS A 64 8.49 8.09 23.98
CA LYS A 64 8.00 9.40 23.50
C LYS A 64 8.89 9.93 22.37
N LEU A 65 8.30 10.57 21.34
CA LEU A 65 8.57 11.99 21.13
C LEU A 65 10.03 12.47 21.26
N SER A 66 11.02 11.96 20.53
CA SER A 66 12.41 12.42 20.71
C SER A 66 13.08 12.87 19.42
N GLY A 67 13.94 13.89 19.53
CA GLY A 67 14.64 14.47 18.39
C GLY A 67 13.80 15.46 17.59
N ARG A 68 14.34 15.88 16.44
CA ARG A 68 13.67 16.78 15.48
C ARG A 68 12.99 15.97 14.38
N LEU A 69 12.00 16.58 13.76
CA LEU A 69 11.41 16.04 12.54
C LEU A 69 12.29 16.35 11.32
N TYR A 70 12.25 15.45 10.34
CA TYR A 70 12.97 15.53 9.08
C TYR A 70 12.00 15.46 7.91
N ALA A 71 12.27 16.25 6.87
CA ALA A 71 11.65 16.02 5.58
C ALA A 71 12.46 14.96 4.84
N ALA A 72 11.80 13.96 4.26
CA ALA A 72 12.46 13.09 3.29
C ALA A 72 12.63 13.88 1.98
N ASP A 73 13.88 14.13 1.60
CA ASP A 73 14.24 14.85 0.38
C ASP A 73 14.55 13.89 -0.77
N MET A 74 15.03 12.69 -0.45
CA MET A 74 15.28 11.63 -1.42
C MET A 74 14.92 10.26 -0.84
N LEU A 75 14.52 9.34 -1.71
CA LEU A 75 14.32 7.93 -1.43
C LEU A 75 15.29 7.13 -2.30
N VAL A 76 16.12 6.31 -1.67
CA VAL A 76 16.85 5.24 -2.35
C VAL A 76 16.07 3.96 -2.17
N TYR A 77 15.83 3.21 -3.24
CA TYR A 77 15.08 1.95 -3.17
C TYR A 77 15.67 0.91 -4.12
N SER A 78 16.08 -0.24 -3.58
CA SER A 78 16.84 -1.28 -4.27
C SER A 78 16.15 -2.64 -4.30
N GLN A 79 16.53 -3.44 -5.31
CA GLN A 79 16.11 -4.86 -5.44
C GLN A 79 16.72 -5.70 -4.33
N ASP A 80 17.87 -5.28 -3.81
CA ASP A 80 18.66 -6.00 -2.84
C ASP A 80 18.83 -5.19 -1.55
N THR A 81 19.23 -5.87 -0.48
CA THR A 81 19.66 -5.21 0.75
C THR A 81 20.78 -4.21 0.47
N LEU A 82 20.60 -2.97 0.91
CA LEU A 82 21.65 -1.96 0.87
C LEU A 82 22.64 -2.25 1.99
N SER A 83 23.81 -2.79 1.63
CA SER A 83 24.81 -3.19 2.64
C SER A 83 25.15 -2.04 3.60
N PRO A 84 25.50 -2.34 4.87
CA PRO A 84 25.90 -1.31 5.83
C PRO A 84 27.03 -0.40 5.31
N ALA A 85 27.95 -0.93 4.50
CA ALA A 85 29.01 -0.15 3.86
C ALA A 85 28.48 0.87 2.84
N VAL A 86 27.44 0.51 2.06
CA VAL A 86 26.76 1.44 1.15
C VAL A 86 26.06 2.53 1.95
N VAL A 87 25.31 2.15 2.99
CA VAL A 87 24.60 3.11 3.87
C VAL A 87 25.58 4.09 4.52
N GLU A 88 26.70 3.61 5.07
CA GLU A 88 27.74 4.45 5.67
C GLU A 88 28.39 5.38 4.64
N ARG A 89 28.66 4.91 3.42
CA ARG A 89 29.18 5.79 2.37
C ARG A 89 28.20 6.90 2.00
N ILE A 90 26.90 6.62 1.95
CA ILE A 90 25.86 7.64 1.68
C ILE A 90 25.81 8.66 2.82
N LYS A 91 25.85 8.22 4.09
CA LYS A 91 25.89 9.12 5.26
C LYS A 91 27.05 10.11 5.21
N HIS A 92 28.20 9.70 4.65
CA HIS A 92 29.40 10.53 4.55
C HIS A 92 29.49 11.37 3.27
N LEU A 93 28.50 11.31 2.37
CA LEU A 93 28.46 12.20 1.21
C LEU A 93 28.27 13.65 1.66
N LYS A 94 29.14 14.55 1.16
CA LYS A 94 29.02 15.99 1.42
C LYS A 94 27.65 16.50 0.98
N GLY A 95 26.85 17.00 1.93
CA GLY A 95 25.50 17.50 1.69
C GLY A 95 24.40 16.58 2.22
N VAL A 96 24.72 15.33 2.56
CA VAL A 96 23.81 14.44 3.31
C VAL A 96 23.88 14.81 4.80
N THR A 97 22.72 15.03 5.42
CA THR A 97 22.61 15.43 6.83
C THR A 97 22.08 14.30 7.72
N ARG A 98 21.15 13.50 7.19
CA ARG A 98 20.58 12.34 7.90
C ARG A 98 20.19 11.26 6.90
N VAL A 99 20.33 10.01 7.32
CA VAL A 99 19.86 8.83 6.60
C VAL A 99 19.03 7.97 7.56
N GLU A 100 17.92 7.43 7.08
CA GLU A 100 17.11 6.41 7.75
C GLU A 100 17.08 5.15 6.89
N SER A 101 17.25 3.98 7.50
CA SER A 101 17.12 2.70 6.82
C SER A 101 15.74 2.11 7.07
N LEU A 102 15.16 1.51 6.03
CA LEU A 102 13.91 0.79 6.11
C LEU A 102 13.88 -0.33 5.07
N SER A 103 12.88 -1.20 5.18
CA SER A 103 12.55 -2.17 4.13
C SER A 103 11.30 -1.70 3.39
N MET A 104 11.29 -1.81 2.07
CA MET A 104 10.16 -1.45 1.23
C MET A 104 9.80 -2.58 0.27
N ALA A 105 8.51 -2.67 -0.01
CA ALA A 105 7.91 -3.48 -1.06
C ALA A 105 6.72 -2.74 -1.69
N GLN A 106 6.40 -3.06 -2.94
CA GLN A 106 5.14 -2.64 -3.54
C GLN A 106 4.16 -3.81 -3.55
N VAL A 107 3.07 -3.68 -2.81
CA VAL A 107 2.05 -4.71 -2.63
C VAL A 107 0.82 -4.35 -3.47
N SER A 108 0.37 -5.24 -4.35
CA SER A 108 -0.86 -5.04 -5.12
C SER A 108 -2.09 -5.55 -4.37
N ILE A 109 -3.14 -4.71 -4.29
CA ILE A 109 -4.44 -5.00 -3.68
C ILE A 109 -5.53 -4.40 -4.58
N GLU A 110 -6.39 -5.21 -5.19
CA GLU A 110 -7.50 -4.74 -6.04
C GLU A 110 -7.07 -3.69 -7.11
N ASN A 111 -6.05 -3.99 -7.91
CA ASN A 111 -5.40 -3.05 -8.86
C ASN A 111 -4.84 -1.78 -8.23
N HIS A 112 -4.57 -1.76 -6.91
CA HIS A 112 -3.81 -0.71 -6.23
C HIS A 112 -2.44 -1.24 -5.80
N ALA A 113 -1.37 -0.75 -6.42
CA ALA A 113 0.00 -0.99 -5.96
C ALA A 113 0.34 0.00 -4.82
N LEU A 114 0.48 -0.52 -3.60
CA LEU A 114 0.81 0.27 -2.40
C LEU A 114 2.29 0.16 -2.09
N ASN A 115 2.96 1.29 -1.85
CA ASN A 115 4.31 1.31 -1.29
C ASN A 115 4.22 1.07 0.22
N VAL A 116 4.58 -0.14 0.65
CA VAL A 116 4.56 -0.55 2.05
C VAL A 116 5.99 -0.47 2.61
N ALA A 117 6.14 0.21 3.75
CA ALA A 117 7.41 0.31 4.47
C ALA A 117 7.35 -0.49 5.78
N ALA A 118 8.33 -1.37 5.99
CA ALA A 118 8.63 -1.97 7.28
C ALA A 118 9.76 -1.18 7.96
N VAL A 119 9.48 -0.67 9.17
CA VAL A 119 10.28 0.37 9.80
C VAL A 119 10.52 0.14 11.29
N ASP A 120 11.58 0.74 11.81
CA ASP A 120 11.71 1.06 13.25
C ASP A 120 10.76 2.22 13.56
N ALA A 121 9.72 1.95 14.35
CA ALA A 121 8.68 2.91 14.68
C ALA A 121 9.20 4.12 15.48
N GLY A 122 10.31 3.96 16.22
CA GLY A 122 10.92 4.99 17.04
C GLY A 122 11.73 6.01 16.23
N THR A 123 12.45 5.57 15.20
CA THR A 123 13.23 6.46 14.33
C THR A 123 12.43 6.97 13.14
N TYR A 124 11.65 6.10 12.48
CA TYR A 124 10.90 6.46 11.27
C TYR A 124 9.82 7.51 11.53
N ARG A 125 9.19 7.50 12.72
CA ARG A 125 8.19 8.52 13.11
C ARG A 125 8.68 9.96 12.92
N ASN A 126 9.99 10.21 13.05
CA ASN A 126 10.59 11.53 12.88
C ASN A 126 10.59 12.02 11.43
N TRP A 127 10.30 11.14 10.46
CA TRP A 127 10.25 11.46 9.03
C TRP A 127 8.82 11.68 8.52
N THR A 128 7.82 11.47 9.38
CA THR A 128 6.41 11.63 9.02
C THR A 128 5.91 13.06 9.25
N PRO A 129 4.78 13.45 8.60
CA PRO A 129 4.11 14.71 8.92
C PRO A 129 3.83 14.86 10.42
N TYR A 130 3.85 16.11 10.90
CA TYR A 130 3.70 16.44 12.33
C TYR A 130 2.52 15.74 13.00
N ALA A 131 1.37 15.64 12.32
CA ALA A 131 0.16 14.99 12.83
C ALA A 131 0.41 13.50 13.17
N SER A 132 1.18 12.78 12.36
CA SER A 132 1.51 11.38 12.60
C SER A 132 2.64 11.25 13.62
N ALA A 133 3.71 12.03 13.48
CA ALA A 133 4.90 11.95 14.34
C ALA A 133 4.57 12.16 15.84
N THR A 134 3.59 13.02 16.12
CA THR A 134 3.19 13.39 17.50
C THR A 134 2.08 12.51 18.07
N THR A 135 1.42 11.68 17.26
CA THR A 135 0.34 10.81 17.74
C THR A 135 0.91 9.47 18.21
N GLN A 136 1.25 9.37 19.49
CA GLN A 136 1.89 8.18 20.09
C GLN A 136 1.12 6.88 19.79
N ALA A 137 -0.21 6.92 19.86
CA ALA A 137 -1.05 5.76 19.60
C ALA A 137 -0.85 5.14 18.21
N VAL A 138 -0.49 5.93 17.18
CA VAL A 138 -0.17 5.38 15.85
C VAL A 138 1.03 4.44 15.94
N TRP A 139 2.07 4.88 16.64
CA TRP A 139 3.35 4.17 16.72
C TRP A 139 3.31 3.00 17.70
N ASP A 140 2.51 3.11 18.77
CA ASP A 140 2.23 1.98 19.66
C ASP A 140 1.50 0.85 18.90
N ARG A 141 0.55 1.21 18.02
CA ARG A 141 -0.19 0.27 17.18
C ARG A 141 0.70 -0.41 16.14
N VAL A 142 1.53 0.37 15.43
CA VAL A 142 2.51 -0.18 14.48
C VAL A 142 3.49 -1.12 15.18
N ALA A 143 4.00 -0.74 16.34
CA ALA A 143 4.85 -1.61 17.16
C ALA A 143 4.10 -2.87 17.62
N GLY A 144 2.80 -2.76 17.92
CA GLY A 144 1.92 -3.88 18.26
C GLY A 144 1.52 -4.80 17.09
N GLY A 145 2.19 -4.70 15.93
CA GLY A 145 1.96 -5.56 14.77
C GLY A 145 0.88 -5.08 13.81
N GLU A 146 0.27 -3.92 14.04
CA GLU A 146 -0.81 -3.39 13.18
C GLU A 146 -0.25 -2.54 12.02
N VAL A 147 -1.05 -2.36 10.96
CA VAL A 147 -0.70 -1.47 9.83
C VAL A 147 -1.25 -0.06 10.02
N ALA A 148 -0.44 0.95 9.72
CA ALA A 148 -0.87 2.33 9.57
C ALA A 148 -0.99 2.69 8.08
N LEU A 149 -2.16 3.19 7.66
CA LEU A 149 -2.46 3.51 6.27
C LEU A 149 -2.63 5.02 6.05
N LEU A 150 -2.40 5.50 4.83
CA LEU A 150 -2.81 6.84 4.43
C LEU A 150 -4.34 7.03 4.61
N PRO A 151 -4.81 8.19 5.13
CA PRO A 151 -6.23 8.42 5.38
C PRO A 151 -7.14 8.25 4.15
N GLU A 152 -6.68 8.62 2.96
CA GLU A 152 -7.39 8.50 1.69
C GLU A 152 -7.65 7.05 1.27
N LEU A 153 -6.86 6.09 1.77
CA LEU A 153 -7.00 4.67 1.47
C LEU A 153 -8.18 4.02 2.21
N LYS A 154 -8.69 4.67 3.28
CA LYS A 154 -9.80 4.15 4.08
C LYS A 154 -11.04 3.76 3.28
N LYS A 155 -11.32 4.50 2.20
CA LYS A 155 -12.48 4.27 1.33
C LYS A 155 -12.15 3.53 0.03
N ARG A 156 -10.87 3.20 -0.18
CA ARG A 156 -10.36 2.65 -1.43
C ARG A 156 -9.93 1.19 -1.30
N LEU A 157 -9.56 0.77 -0.09
CA LEU A 157 -9.10 -0.57 0.18
C LEU A 157 -10.21 -1.44 0.79
N PRO A 158 -10.18 -2.77 0.55
CA PRO A 158 -11.17 -3.73 1.04
C PRO A 158 -10.98 -4.04 2.54
N ILE A 159 -11.10 -3.01 3.39
CA ILE A 159 -10.97 -3.18 4.84
C ILE A 159 -12.26 -3.84 5.37
N THR A 160 -12.11 -4.99 6.02
CA THR A 160 -13.24 -5.74 6.55
C THR A 160 -13.97 -4.96 7.66
N GLY A 161 -15.23 -5.32 7.96
CA GLY A 161 -15.97 -4.72 9.07
C GLY A 161 -15.32 -4.92 10.45
N LYS A 162 -14.33 -5.83 10.55
CA LYS A 162 -13.51 -6.05 11.75
C LYS A 162 -12.22 -5.23 11.75
N GLY A 163 -11.97 -4.42 10.73
CA GLY A 163 -10.78 -3.58 10.62
C GLY A 163 -9.55 -4.26 10.03
N TYR A 164 -9.70 -5.38 9.33
CA TYR A 164 -8.57 -6.12 8.75
C TYR A 164 -8.39 -5.83 7.26
N LEU A 165 -7.16 -5.86 6.79
CA LEU A 165 -6.76 -5.70 5.40
C LEU A 165 -5.81 -6.82 5.00
N GLN A 166 -6.12 -7.51 3.91
CA GLN A 166 -5.18 -8.43 3.28
C GLN A 166 -4.12 -7.64 2.50
N LEU A 167 -2.86 -7.70 2.93
CA LEU A 167 -1.73 -7.01 2.28
C LEU A 167 -1.14 -7.87 1.17
N GLY A 168 -1.91 -7.99 0.10
CA GLY A 168 -1.51 -8.67 -1.13
C GLY A 168 -2.72 -9.25 -1.83
N SER A 169 -2.52 -9.67 -3.07
CA SER A 169 -3.59 -10.17 -3.91
C SER A 169 -3.72 -11.70 -3.80
N SER A 170 -2.68 -12.44 -3.41
CA SER A 170 -2.69 -13.91 -3.32
C SER A 170 -3.49 -14.42 -2.10
N LYS A 171 -3.99 -15.66 -2.17
CA LYS A 171 -4.82 -16.26 -1.09
C LYS A 171 -4.05 -16.44 0.23
N ASP A 172 -2.74 -16.55 0.15
CA ASP A 172 -1.79 -16.69 1.25
C ASP A 172 -1.20 -15.35 1.71
N ALA A 173 -1.58 -14.23 1.09
CA ALA A 173 -1.13 -12.91 1.53
C ALA A 173 -1.57 -12.64 2.97
N PRO A 174 -0.69 -12.10 3.84
CA PRO A 174 -1.02 -11.84 5.23
C PRO A 174 -2.19 -10.88 5.41
N GLU A 175 -3.04 -11.16 6.40
CA GLU A 175 -4.12 -10.27 6.82
C GLU A 175 -3.72 -9.51 8.09
N LEU A 176 -3.73 -8.18 8.04
CA LEU A 176 -3.29 -7.31 9.12
C LEU A 176 -4.45 -6.46 9.63
N HIS A 177 -4.51 -6.25 10.94
CA HIS A 177 -5.42 -5.26 11.51
C HIS A 177 -4.93 -3.83 11.20
N VAL A 178 -5.83 -2.97 10.74
CA VAL A 178 -5.58 -1.56 10.48
C VAL A 178 -5.66 -0.78 11.79
N GLY A 179 -4.51 -0.50 12.37
CA GLY A 179 -4.40 0.17 13.67
C GLY A 179 -4.55 1.69 13.61
N ALA A 180 -4.24 2.30 12.45
CA ALA A 180 -4.33 3.74 12.29
C ALA A 180 -4.51 4.19 10.83
N PHE A 181 -5.16 5.33 10.67
CA PHE A 181 -5.10 6.14 9.46
C PHE A 181 -4.30 7.41 9.75
N ALA A 182 -3.09 7.49 9.22
CA ALA A 182 -2.12 8.53 9.58
C ALA A 182 -1.38 9.02 8.33
N PRO A 183 -1.25 10.34 8.12
CA PRO A 183 -0.44 10.88 7.02
C PRO A 183 0.99 10.31 7.01
N GLN A 184 1.47 9.87 5.85
CA GLN A 184 2.82 9.35 5.67
C GLN A 184 3.67 10.30 4.81
N ILE A 185 4.87 9.87 4.43
CA ILE A 185 5.74 10.62 3.52
C ILE A 185 5.03 10.72 2.15
N PRO A 186 4.62 11.92 1.72
CA PRO A 186 3.79 12.07 0.52
C PRO A 186 4.47 11.50 -0.73
N ASN A 187 3.72 10.76 -1.53
CA ASN A 187 4.16 10.11 -2.77
C ASN A 187 5.31 9.09 -2.61
N ALA A 188 5.62 8.67 -1.38
CA ALA A 188 6.67 7.69 -1.12
C ALA A 188 6.13 6.46 -0.41
N ILE A 189 5.37 6.65 0.68
CA ILE A 189 4.91 5.57 1.55
C ILE A 189 3.39 5.64 1.71
N ASP A 190 2.70 4.54 1.43
CA ASP A 190 1.24 4.42 1.51
C ASP A 190 0.78 3.68 2.78
N ALA A 191 1.60 2.73 3.22
CA ALA A 191 1.36 1.89 4.39
C ALA A 191 2.64 1.68 5.19
N VAL A 192 2.53 1.62 6.51
CA VAL A 192 3.65 1.38 7.43
C VAL A 192 3.33 0.22 8.36
N VAL A 193 4.28 -0.70 8.47
CA VAL A 193 4.31 -1.82 9.42
C VAL A 193 5.64 -1.77 10.18
N ASN A 194 5.78 -2.50 11.28
CA ASN A 194 7.07 -2.62 11.95
C ASN A 194 8.02 -3.59 11.21
N GLU A 195 9.31 -3.57 11.57
CA GLU A 195 10.35 -4.38 10.91
C GLU A 195 10.13 -5.92 10.93
N LYS A 196 9.38 -6.48 11.89
CA LYS A 196 9.12 -7.94 11.91
C LYS A 196 8.27 -8.41 10.74
N TRP A 197 7.49 -7.52 10.14
CA TRP A 197 6.67 -7.83 8.98
C TRP A 197 7.46 -8.01 7.69
N ALA A 198 8.73 -7.57 7.64
CA ALA A 198 9.52 -7.61 6.40
C ALA A 198 9.60 -9.02 5.81
N ASP A 199 9.92 -10.03 6.62
CA ASP A 199 10.04 -11.41 6.14
C ASP A 199 8.68 -12.00 5.72
N SER A 200 7.64 -11.79 6.54
CA SER A 200 6.27 -12.29 6.27
C SER A 200 5.62 -11.68 5.03
N LEU A 201 6.03 -10.46 4.64
CA LEU A 201 5.58 -9.78 3.42
C LEU A 201 6.53 -9.98 2.23
N GLY A 202 7.57 -10.82 2.38
CA GLY A 202 8.55 -11.09 1.33
C GLY A 202 9.41 -9.87 0.96
N MET A 203 9.54 -8.89 1.86
CA MET A 203 10.37 -7.72 1.65
C MET A 203 11.85 -8.07 1.77
N LYS A 204 12.69 -7.43 0.96
CA LYS A 204 14.15 -7.46 1.19
C LYS A 204 14.48 -6.52 2.34
N LYS A 205 15.15 -7.06 3.36
CA LYS A 205 15.55 -6.28 4.52
C LYS A 205 16.50 -5.15 4.13
N ASP A 206 16.27 -3.96 4.68
CA ASP A 206 17.13 -2.76 4.54
C ASP A 206 17.43 -2.39 3.07
N ASN A 207 16.46 -2.59 2.18
CA ASN A 207 16.58 -2.29 0.76
C ASN A 207 16.21 -0.84 0.39
N ALA A 208 15.86 0.00 1.37
CA ALA A 208 15.50 1.40 1.14
C ALA A 208 16.11 2.37 2.16
N LEU A 209 16.35 3.60 1.71
CA LEU A 209 16.87 4.71 2.53
C LEU A 209 16.09 6.00 2.31
N LEU A 210 15.74 6.68 3.39
CA LEU A 210 15.36 8.10 3.33
C LEU A 210 16.59 8.97 3.56
N ILE A 211 16.74 10.02 2.77
CA ILE A 211 17.84 10.97 2.89
C ILE A 211 17.28 12.37 3.11
N TYR A 212 17.83 13.05 4.10
CA TYR A 212 17.63 14.48 4.35
C TYR A 212 18.92 15.23 4.00
N THR A 213 18.80 16.25 3.15
CA THR A 213 19.93 16.98 2.57
C THR A 213 20.14 18.36 3.19
N GLY A 214 19.30 18.75 4.16
CA GLY A 214 19.48 20.01 4.87
C GLY A 214 19.23 21.20 3.96
N SER A 215 20.24 22.07 3.84
CA SER A 215 20.23 23.19 2.90
C SER A 215 20.80 22.82 1.52
N THR A 216 21.26 21.58 1.32
CA THR A 216 21.81 21.13 0.03
C THR A 216 20.66 20.73 -0.90
N SER A 217 20.70 21.18 -2.15
CA SER A 217 19.73 20.78 -3.16
C SER A 217 19.78 19.27 -3.44
N PRO A 218 18.67 18.52 -3.32
CA PRO A 218 18.64 17.07 -3.59
C PRO A 218 19.13 16.70 -4.99
N SER A 219 18.84 17.55 -5.99
CA SER A 219 19.28 17.33 -7.37
C SER A 219 20.80 17.27 -7.54
N SER A 220 21.56 17.98 -6.68
CA SER A 220 23.02 17.94 -6.68
C SER A 220 23.60 16.64 -6.11
N LEU A 221 22.82 15.92 -5.29
CA LEU A 221 23.20 14.68 -4.64
C LEU A 221 22.76 13.43 -5.39
N ARG A 222 21.84 13.54 -6.37
CA ARG A 222 21.33 12.40 -7.17
C ARG A 222 22.47 11.53 -7.73
N LYS A 223 23.37 12.09 -8.55
CA LYS A 223 24.48 11.33 -9.15
C LYS A 223 25.46 10.74 -8.11
N PRO A 224 25.91 11.49 -7.08
CA PRO A 224 26.70 10.92 -6.00
C PRO A 224 26.02 9.73 -5.31
N VAL A 225 24.73 9.83 -5.00
CA VAL A 225 23.98 8.76 -4.33
C VAL A 225 23.81 7.56 -5.27
N GLU A 226 23.43 7.76 -6.53
CA GLU A 226 23.33 6.70 -7.56
C GLU A 226 24.65 5.92 -7.69
N LYS A 227 25.78 6.63 -7.74
CA LYS A 227 27.12 6.01 -7.83
C LYS A 227 27.45 5.14 -6.61
N VAL A 228 26.95 5.50 -5.43
CA VAL A 228 27.20 4.76 -4.19
C VAL A 228 26.24 3.59 -4.04
N ALA A 229 24.96 3.81 -4.34
CA ALA A 229 23.87 2.82 -4.20
C ALA A 229 23.95 1.70 -5.23
N GLY A 230 24.52 1.96 -6.41
CA GLY A 230 24.67 0.97 -7.47
C GLY A 230 23.48 0.93 -8.43
N THR A 231 23.56 0.09 -9.45
CA THR A 231 22.62 0.05 -10.58
C THR A 231 21.30 -0.64 -10.28
N THR A 232 21.22 -1.43 -9.20
CA THR A 232 19.99 -2.10 -8.75
C THR A 232 19.13 -1.21 -7.85
N ALA A 233 19.58 0.01 -7.55
CA ALA A 233 18.88 0.98 -6.73
C ALA A 233 18.36 2.15 -7.57
N SER A 234 17.10 2.56 -7.34
CA SER A 234 16.62 3.88 -7.77
C SER A 234 16.94 4.94 -6.74
N VAL A 235 17.08 6.17 -7.23
CA VAL A 235 17.26 7.36 -6.42
C VAL A 235 16.20 8.38 -6.84
N GLN A 236 15.16 8.50 -6.03
CA GLN A 236 14.01 9.35 -6.27
C GLN A 236 14.16 10.65 -5.47
N SER A 237 13.82 11.78 -6.10
CA SER A 237 13.63 13.03 -5.34
C SER A 237 12.24 13.02 -4.72
N LEU A 238 12.15 13.39 -3.45
CA LEU A 238 10.90 13.55 -2.70
C LEU A 238 10.66 15.01 -2.33
N ASP A 239 11.39 15.95 -2.92
CA ASP A 239 11.19 17.37 -2.71
C ASP A 239 9.85 17.86 -3.31
N ILE A 240 9.50 19.12 -3.03
CA ILE A 240 8.22 19.68 -3.45
C ILE A 240 8.04 19.71 -4.98
N VAL A 241 9.14 19.76 -5.74
CA VAL A 241 9.11 19.77 -7.22
C VAL A 241 8.75 18.39 -7.74
N ALA A 242 9.36 17.34 -7.18
CA ALA A 242 9.00 15.96 -7.46
C ALA A 242 7.57 15.65 -6.99
N ARG A 243 7.16 16.15 -5.81
CA ARG A 243 5.79 15.94 -5.27
C ARG A 243 4.71 16.59 -6.13
N ALA A 244 5.02 17.71 -6.78
CA ALA A 244 4.11 18.38 -7.71
C ALA A 244 4.04 17.68 -9.09
N GLY A 245 4.76 16.57 -9.30
CA GLY A 245 4.80 15.86 -10.57
C GLY A 245 5.52 16.62 -11.68
N LEU A 246 6.35 17.61 -11.31
CA LEU A 246 7.04 18.49 -12.26
C LEU A 246 8.40 17.93 -12.71
N ASP A 247 8.92 16.91 -12.02
CA ASP A 247 10.12 16.18 -12.46
C ASP A 247 9.73 15.08 -13.47
N ILE A 248 9.52 15.48 -14.73
CA ILE A 248 9.25 14.56 -15.86
C ILE A 248 10.45 13.66 -16.21
N HIS A 249 11.58 13.85 -15.55
CA HIS A 249 12.78 13.02 -15.71
C HIS A 249 13.00 12.09 -14.51
N ALA A 250 12.08 12.07 -13.54
CA ALA A 250 12.14 11.17 -12.41
C ALA A 250 12.09 9.72 -12.90
N LYS A 251 13.14 8.97 -12.56
CA LYS A 251 13.17 7.53 -12.70
C LYS A 251 12.64 6.90 -11.42
N GLN A 252 11.59 6.11 -11.53
CA GLN A 252 11.02 5.36 -10.42
C GLN A 252 11.19 3.87 -10.71
N THR A 253 11.37 3.05 -9.67
CA THR A 253 11.46 1.58 -9.82
C THR A 253 10.26 0.95 -9.14
N ALA A 254 9.65 0.00 -9.84
CA ALA A 254 8.51 -0.76 -9.33
C ALA A 254 8.95 -2.17 -8.91
N PHE A 255 8.64 -2.56 -7.69
CA PHE A 255 8.97 -3.88 -7.13
C PHE A 255 7.70 -4.53 -6.61
N LEU A 256 6.99 -5.24 -7.48
CA LEU A 256 5.86 -6.04 -7.04
C LEU A 256 6.35 -7.10 -6.05
N VAL A 257 5.53 -7.50 -5.07
CA VAL A 257 5.75 -8.69 -4.23
C VAL A 257 4.59 -9.68 -4.38
N GLY A 258 4.85 -10.98 -4.15
CA GLY A 258 3.90 -12.09 -4.30
C GLY A 258 4.32 -13.12 -5.35
N SER A 259 3.52 -14.17 -5.57
CA SER A 259 3.89 -15.30 -6.45
C SER A 259 4.18 -14.92 -7.92
N VAL A 260 3.69 -13.76 -8.37
CA VAL A 260 3.91 -13.21 -9.71
C VAL A 260 5.13 -12.27 -9.76
N ALA A 261 5.58 -11.75 -8.62
CA ALA A 261 6.61 -10.72 -8.52
C ALA A 261 7.99 -11.17 -9.01
N ASP A 262 8.45 -12.33 -8.57
CA ASP A 262 9.78 -12.87 -8.95
C ASP A 262 9.88 -13.09 -10.46
N ALA A 263 8.75 -13.38 -11.10
CA ALA A 263 8.68 -13.68 -12.52
C ALA A 263 8.52 -12.39 -13.36
N VAL A 264 7.72 -11.43 -12.92
CA VAL A 264 7.53 -10.14 -13.60
C VAL A 264 8.75 -9.23 -13.47
N GLY A 265 9.54 -9.44 -12.42
CA GLY A 265 10.71 -8.67 -12.14
C GLY A 265 10.37 -7.21 -11.84
N THR A 266 11.38 -6.37 -11.95
CA THR A 266 11.28 -4.95 -11.58
C THR A 266 11.84 -4.11 -12.70
N PHE A 267 11.31 -2.91 -12.87
CA PHE A 267 11.78 -2.01 -13.92
C PHE A 267 11.85 -0.57 -13.47
N ASN A 268 12.82 0.14 -14.05
CA ASN A 268 12.88 1.59 -14.01
C ASN A 268 11.91 2.17 -15.05
N TYR A 269 11.27 3.29 -14.73
CA TYR A 269 10.44 4.02 -15.69
C TYR A 269 10.57 5.52 -15.56
N THR A 270 10.29 6.22 -16.66
CA THR A 270 10.17 7.68 -16.70
C THR A 270 8.69 8.08 -16.80
N VAL A 271 8.28 9.13 -16.10
CA VAL A 271 6.92 9.66 -16.20
C VAL A 271 6.74 10.43 -17.51
N LEU A 272 5.66 10.13 -18.23
CA LEU A 272 5.23 10.84 -19.43
C LEU A 272 4.01 11.73 -19.12
N GLY A 273 3.57 12.52 -20.09
CA GLY A 273 2.32 13.28 -19.99
C GLY A 273 1.07 12.38 -19.94
N GLY A 274 -0.01 12.87 -19.33
CA GLY A 274 -1.30 12.19 -19.31
C GLY A 274 -1.38 10.94 -18.43
N GLY A 275 -0.53 10.84 -17.41
CA GLY A 275 -0.49 9.70 -16.47
C GLY A 275 0.18 8.45 -17.03
N ARG A 276 0.80 8.53 -18.20
CA ARG A 276 1.55 7.42 -18.82
C ARG A 276 2.97 7.36 -18.28
N ILE A 277 3.59 6.19 -18.39
CA ILE A 277 5.01 6.00 -18.09
C ILE A 277 5.73 5.31 -19.26
N ALA A 278 7.05 5.42 -19.29
CA ALA A 278 7.93 4.67 -20.19
C ALA A 278 8.81 3.72 -19.37
N PRO A 279 8.46 2.43 -19.27
CA PRO A 279 9.34 1.40 -18.72
C PRO A 279 10.65 1.28 -19.50
N GLU A 280 11.70 0.81 -18.83
CA GLU A 280 13.02 0.59 -19.43
C GLU A 280 12.93 -0.38 -20.62
N ALA A 281 13.50 0.01 -21.76
CA ALA A 281 13.41 -0.76 -23.01
C ALA A 281 13.95 -2.20 -22.88
N SER A 282 14.97 -2.41 -22.04
CA SER A 282 15.54 -3.73 -21.75
C SER A 282 14.54 -4.65 -21.04
N TRP A 283 13.79 -4.11 -20.08
CA TRP A 283 12.74 -4.84 -19.37
C TRP A 283 11.58 -5.14 -20.32
N VAL A 284 11.13 -4.16 -21.12
CA VAL A 284 10.06 -4.38 -22.12
C VAL A 284 10.46 -5.50 -23.08
N ALA A 285 11.68 -5.46 -23.62
CA ALA A 285 12.17 -6.47 -24.56
C ALA A 285 12.19 -7.88 -23.96
N SER A 286 12.48 -8.02 -22.66
CA SER A 286 12.60 -9.31 -21.95
C SER A 286 11.29 -9.81 -21.35
N HIS A 287 10.35 -8.94 -20.99
CA HIS A 287 9.12 -9.31 -20.27
C HIS A 287 7.84 -9.16 -21.10
N ILE A 288 7.79 -8.28 -22.10
CA ILE A 288 6.60 -8.05 -22.92
C ILE A 288 6.73 -8.71 -24.30
N ALA A 289 5.69 -9.39 -24.74
CA ALA A 289 5.59 -9.97 -26.08
C ALA A 289 4.19 -9.77 -26.67
N THR A 290 4.10 -9.90 -28.00
CA THR A 290 2.83 -9.95 -28.74
C THR A 290 2.63 -11.35 -29.25
N GLU A 291 1.52 -11.99 -28.89
CA GLU A 291 1.19 -13.35 -29.33
C GLU A 291 -0.27 -13.44 -29.78
N GLN A 292 -0.58 -14.48 -30.53
CA GLN A 292 -1.96 -14.81 -30.92
C GLN A 292 -2.59 -15.66 -29.83
N VAL A 293 -3.77 -15.25 -29.37
CA VAL A 293 -4.57 -15.99 -28.39
C VAL A 293 -5.99 -16.25 -28.94
N PRO A 294 -6.69 -17.29 -28.46
CA PRO A 294 -8.07 -17.55 -28.90
C PRO A 294 -8.99 -16.36 -28.60
N ILE A 295 -10.01 -16.15 -29.44
CA ILE A 295 -11.02 -15.08 -29.33
C ILE A 295 -10.45 -13.66 -29.57
N LEU A 296 -9.45 -13.22 -28.81
CA LEU A 296 -8.91 -11.85 -28.84
C LEU A 296 -7.92 -11.60 -29.98
N GLY A 297 -7.38 -12.65 -30.60
CA GLY A 297 -6.38 -12.52 -31.66
C GLY A 297 -5.03 -12.02 -31.13
N SER A 298 -4.48 -10.97 -31.75
CA SER A 298 -3.16 -10.46 -31.39
C SER A 298 -3.22 -9.61 -30.12
N VAL A 299 -2.55 -10.04 -29.05
CA VAL A 299 -2.50 -9.28 -27.78
C VAL A 299 -1.05 -9.05 -27.34
N THR A 300 -0.79 -7.88 -26.76
CA THR A 300 0.53 -7.51 -26.22
C THR A 300 0.46 -7.52 -24.70
N CYS A 301 1.17 -8.46 -24.07
CA CYS A 301 1.12 -8.76 -22.65
C CYS A 301 2.50 -9.11 -22.10
N ASN A 302 2.58 -9.32 -20.78
CA ASN A 302 3.70 -10.00 -20.18
C ASN A 302 3.79 -11.45 -20.70
N ARG A 303 5.01 -11.91 -21.01
CA ARG A 303 5.28 -13.28 -21.49
C ARG A 303 4.71 -14.35 -20.56
N LEU A 304 4.74 -14.09 -19.25
CA LEU A 304 4.26 -15.02 -18.23
C LEU A 304 2.75 -15.18 -18.20
N LEU A 305 2.01 -14.23 -18.77
CA LEU A 305 0.56 -14.25 -18.81
C LEU A 305 0.04 -15.19 -19.91
N PHE A 306 0.79 -15.37 -21.01
CA PHE A 306 0.32 -16.13 -22.18
C PHE A 306 -0.09 -17.59 -21.93
N PRO A 307 0.66 -18.40 -21.15
CA PRO A 307 0.26 -19.78 -20.93
C PRO A 307 -1.12 -19.90 -20.26
N GLN A 308 -1.39 -19.08 -19.25
CA GLN A 308 -2.66 -19.08 -18.51
C GLN A 308 -3.78 -18.40 -19.30
N LEU A 309 -3.49 -17.29 -19.98
CA LEU A 309 -4.46 -16.60 -20.83
C LEU A 309 -4.94 -17.52 -21.97
N THR A 310 -4.00 -18.20 -22.62
CA THR A 310 -4.32 -19.15 -23.69
C THR A 310 -5.15 -20.32 -23.18
N ALA A 311 -4.80 -20.87 -22.01
CA ALA A 311 -5.57 -21.95 -21.39
C ALA A 311 -7.00 -21.50 -21.01
N ALA A 312 -7.14 -20.30 -20.41
CA ALA A 312 -8.44 -19.74 -20.07
C ALA A 312 -9.32 -19.51 -21.30
N LEU A 313 -8.76 -18.90 -22.36
CA LEU A 313 -9.52 -18.61 -23.57
C LEU A 313 -9.87 -19.89 -24.35
N ASN A 314 -9.00 -20.91 -24.36
CA ASN A 314 -9.35 -22.22 -24.92
C ASN A 314 -10.51 -22.87 -24.14
N GLU A 315 -10.47 -22.84 -22.80
CA GLU A 315 -11.58 -23.40 -22.01
C GLU A 315 -12.90 -22.63 -22.23
N VAL A 316 -12.85 -21.30 -22.42
CA VAL A 316 -14.02 -20.51 -22.83
C VAL A 316 -14.58 -21.00 -24.17
N VAL A 317 -13.71 -21.29 -25.15
CA VAL A 317 -14.11 -21.86 -26.45
C VAL A 317 -14.73 -23.25 -26.26
N ASP A 318 -14.08 -24.14 -25.51
CA ASP A 318 -14.52 -25.52 -25.28
C ASP A 318 -15.89 -25.59 -24.57
N GLN A 319 -16.19 -24.61 -23.70
CA GLN A 319 -17.47 -24.48 -23.01
C GLN A 319 -18.56 -23.81 -23.88
N GLY A 320 -18.24 -23.43 -25.12
CA GLY A 320 -19.19 -22.77 -26.02
C GLY A 320 -19.54 -21.33 -25.63
N LEU A 321 -18.65 -20.65 -24.91
CA LEU A 321 -18.83 -19.29 -24.38
C LEU A 321 -18.07 -18.22 -25.18
N ALA A 322 -17.54 -18.56 -26.36
CA ALA A 322 -16.72 -17.63 -27.15
C ALA A 322 -17.47 -16.34 -27.53
N ASP A 323 -18.80 -16.40 -27.70
CA ASP A 323 -19.66 -15.25 -27.99
C ASP A 323 -19.80 -14.29 -26.79
N LYS A 324 -19.38 -14.69 -25.59
CA LYS A 324 -19.43 -13.87 -24.36
C LYS A 324 -18.23 -12.94 -24.21
N ILE A 325 -17.20 -13.07 -25.04
CA ILE A 325 -16.07 -12.16 -25.07
C ILE A 325 -16.09 -11.46 -26.43
N HIS A 326 -16.20 -10.14 -26.42
CA HIS A 326 -16.30 -9.30 -27.62
C HIS A 326 -14.92 -8.73 -27.95
N PRO A 327 -14.23 -9.22 -29.00
CA PRO A 327 -12.85 -8.80 -29.29
C PRO A 327 -12.72 -7.32 -29.66
N ASP A 328 -13.77 -6.73 -30.22
CA ASP A 328 -13.86 -5.29 -30.56
C ASP A 328 -14.07 -4.39 -29.33
N GLU A 329 -14.41 -4.98 -28.18
CA GLU A 329 -14.58 -4.29 -26.90
C GLU A 329 -13.41 -4.53 -25.91
N TYR A 330 -12.32 -5.13 -26.39
CA TYR A 330 -11.09 -5.35 -25.63
C TYR A 330 -10.25 -4.07 -25.56
N ALA A 331 -9.90 -3.63 -24.34
CA ALA A 331 -9.12 -2.40 -24.11
C ALA A 331 -7.64 -2.64 -23.78
N GLY A 332 -7.12 -3.83 -24.11
CA GLY A 332 -5.70 -4.12 -24.08
C GLY A 332 -5.21 -4.72 -22.77
N CYS A 333 -3.91 -5.00 -22.74
CA CYS A 333 -3.24 -5.70 -21.66
C CYS A 333 -2.03 -4.92 -21.14
N TYR A 334 -1.07 -4.66 -22.02
CA TYR A 334 0.07 -3.80 -21.71
C TYR A 334 -0.21 -2.34 -22.06
N TYR A 335 -0.51 -1.52 -21.05
CA TYR A 335 -0.67 -0.07 -21.17
C TYR A 335 -0.02 0.64 -19.97
N PRO A 336 1.28 1.01 -20.08
CA PRO A 336 2.02 1.60 -18.97
C PRO A 336 1.49 2.97 -18.53
N ARG A 337 0.90 3.00 -17.33
CA ARG A 337 0.29 4.18 -16.72
C ARG A 337 0.13 4.07 -15.21
N PHE A 338 -0.04 5.22 -14.59
CA PHE A 338 -0.64 5.31 -13.27
C PHE A 338 -2.16 5.05 -13.33
N ILE A 339 -2.73 4.62 -12.21
CA ILE A 339 -4.18 4.63 -12.02
C ILE A 339 -4.65 6.08 -12.00
N ALA A 340 -5.79 6.35 -12.63
CA ALA A 340 -6.33 7.70 -12.73
C ALA A 340 -6.45 8.37 -11.36
N GLY A 341 -5.89 9.58 -11.22
CA GLY A 341 -5.92 10.35 -9.98
C GLY A 341 -4.96 9.84 -8.88
N THR A 342 -3.96 9.03 -9.23
CA THR A 342 -2.97 8.50 -8.29
C THR A 342 -1.55 8.56 -8.90
N THR A 343 -0.54 8.31 -8.06
CA THR A 343 0.85 8.04 -8.47
C THR A 343 1.19 6.54 -8.39
N THR A 344 0.18 5.70 -8.26
CA THR A 344 0.29 4.24 -8.18
C THR A 344 0.26 3.64 -9.58
N LEU A 345 1.19 2.74 -9.89
CA LEU A 345 1.19 2.02 -11.16
C LEU A 345 -0.01 1.07 -11.24
N SER A 346 -0.67 1.05 -12.40
CA SER A 346 -1.69 0.04 -12.70
C SER A 346 -1.03 -1.29 -13.08
N ASN A 347 -1.70 -2.42 -12.83
CA ASN A 347 -1.26 -3.74 -13.28
C ASN A 347 -1.11 -3.87 -14.81
N HIS A 348 -1.78 -3.01 -15.59
CA HIS A 348 -1.51 -2.87 -17.03
C HIS A 348 -0.08 -2.42 -17.35
N SER A 349 0.60 -1.74 -16.44
CA SER A 349 2.00 -1.33 -16.61
C SER A 349 2.97 -2.48 -16.59
N PHE A 350 2.56 -3.61 -16.01
CA PHE A 350 3.34 -4.83 -15.96
C PHE A 350 2.94 -5.83 -17.05
N GLY A 351 1.90 -5.52 -17.83
CA GLY A 351 1.32 -6.42 -18.83
C GLY A 351 0.61 -7.63 -18.19
N LEU A 352 0.10 -7.46 -16.97
CA LEU A 352 -0.52 -8.52 -16.17
C LEU A 352 -2.05 -8.45 -16.09
N ALA A 353 -2.64 -7.41 -16.67
CA ALA A 353 -4.07 -7.16 -16.61
C ALA A 353 -4.69 -7.16 -18.01
N LEU A 354 -5.99 -7.36 -18.09
CA LEU A 354 -6.81 -7.39 -19.30
C LEU A 354 -8.12 -6.66 -19.01
N ASP A 355 -8.55 -5.78 -19.90
CA ASP A 355 -9.88 -5.14 -19.83
C ASP A 355 -10.77 -5.69 -20.94
N LEU A 356 -11.79 -6.48 -20.59
CA LEU A 356 -12.70 -7.19 -21.52
C LEU A 356 -14.11 -6.57 -21.52
N ASN A 357 -14.76 -6.57 -22.68
CA ASN A 357 -16.14 -6.12 -22.90
C ASN A 357 -16.45 -4.76 -22.24
N VAL A 358 -15.58 -3.78 -22.46
CA VAL A 358 -15.58 -2.50 -21.71
C VAL A 358 -16.93 -1.76 -21.71
N PRO A 359 -17.68 -1.62 -22.83
CA PRO A 359 -18.92 -0.85 -22.86
C PRO A 359 -19.94 -1.25 -21.80
N GLY A 360 -20.12 -2.56 -21.57
CA GLY A 360 -21.03 -3.14 -20.57
C GLY A 360 -20.40 -3.38 -19.19
N ASN A 361 -19.10 -3.10 -19.02
CA ASN A 361 -18.33 -3.45 -17.82
C ASN A 361 -17.55 -2.27 -17.23
N GLN A 362 -18.14 -1.08 -17.26
CA GLN A 362 -17.51 0.12 -16.71
C GLN A 362 -17.25 0.00 -15.20
N ARG A 363 -16.14 0.57 -14.74
CA ARG A 363 -15.78 0.64 -13.32
C ARG A 363 -16.86 1.34 -12.50
N GLY A 364 -17.13 0.81 -11.31
CA GLY A 364 -18.20 1.27 -10.43
C GLY A 364 -19.59 0.70 -10.74
N THR A 365 -19.71 -0.18 -11.75
CA THR A 365 -20.96 -0.89 -12.07
C THR A 365 -20.90 -2.36 -11.65
N VAL A 366 -22.05 -3.04 -11.66
CA VAL A 366 -22.10 -4.51 -11.44
C VAL A 366 -21.51 -5.32 -12.61
N GLY A 367 -21.40 -4.68 -13.78
CA GLY A 367 -20.95 -5.27 -15.03
C GLY A 367 -21.86 -6.35 -15.59
N GLU A 368 -21.66 -6.64 -16.87
CA GLU A 368 -22.39 -7.64 -17.65
C GLU A 368 -21.52 -8.87 -17.98
N MET A 369 -20.26 -8.90 -17.53
CA MET A 369 -19.33 -10.00 -17.79
C MET A 369 -19.92 -11.35 -17.36
N ASP A 370 -19.92 -12.32 -18.28
CA ASP A 370 -20.48 -13.64 -18.05
C ASP A 370 -19.77 -14.33 -16.88
N ARG A 371 -20.54 -14.81 -15.89
CA ARG A 371 -19.99 -15.35 -14.65
C ARG A 371 -19.32 -16.72 -14.84
N GLN A 372 -19.63 -17.45 -15.91
CA GLN A 372 -18.92 -18.67 -16.26
C GLN A 372 -17.55 -18.34 -16.85
N VAL A 373 -17.45 -17.30 -17.70
CA VAL A 373 -16.16 -16.76 -18.16
C VAL A 373 -15.31 -16.33 -16.98
N VAL A 374 -15.89 -15.58 -16.03
CA VAL A 374 -15.20 -15.18 -14.79
C VAL A 374 -14.64 -16.40 -14.06
N ALA A 375 -15.45 -17.42 -13.82
CA ALA A 375 -15.03 -18.62 -13.11
C ALA A 375 -13.89 -19.38 -13.81
N ILE A 376 -13.89 -19.40 -15.15
CA ILE A 376 -12.81 -20.00 -15.95
C ILE A 376 -11.50 -19.21 -15.76
N PHE A 377 -11.54 -17.88 -15.88
CA PHE A 377 -10.35 -17.04 -15.64
C PHE A 377 -9.81 -17.22 -14.21
N GLU A 378 -10.69 -17.26 -13.21
CA GLU A 378 -10.30 -17.48 -11.81
C GLU A 378 -9.65 -18.84 -11.58
N LYS A 379 -10.14 -19.88 -12.25
CA LYS A 379 -9.52 -21.22 -12.24
C LYS A 379 -8.09 -21.17 -12.81
N TRP A 380 -7.84 -20.32 -13.79
CA TRP A 380 -6.53 -20.13 -14.43
C TRP A 380 -5.66 -19.04 -13.79
N GLY A 381 -5.90 -18.72 -12.51
CA GLY A 381 -5.00 -17.89 -11.71
C GLY A 381 -5.19 -16.39 -11.86
N PHE A 382 -6.25 -15.96 -12.56
CA PHE A 382 -6.67 -14.56 -12.59
C PHE A 382 -7.55 -14.22 -11.40
N THR A 383 -7.60 -12.94 -11.05
CA THR A 383 -8.68 -12.36 -10.25
C THR A 383 -9.53 -11.47 -11.13
N TRP A 384 -10.79 -11.29 -10.77
CA TRP A 384 -11.73 -10.48 -11.53
C TRP A 384 -12.16 -9.25 -10.72
N GLY A 385 -12.03 -8.07 -11.33
CA GLY A 385 -12.24 -6.79 -10.68
C GLY A 385 -13.69 -6.53 -10.26
N GLY A 386 -14.66 -7.26 -10.82
CA GLY A 386 -16.05 -7.17 -10.36
C GLY A 386 -16.30 -7.78 -8.98
N ARG A 387 -15.30 -8.42 -8.35
CA ARG A 387 -15.34 -8.83 -6.93
C ARG A 387 -14.79 -7.79 -5.96
N TRP A 388 -14.17 -6.73 -6.46
CA TRP A 388 -13.46 -5.76 -5.62
C TRP A 388 -14.39 -4.81 -4.86
N HIS A 389 -13.85 -4.21 -3.78
CA HIS A 389 -14.57 -3.21 -2.99
C HIS A 389 -15.08 -2.07 -3.86
N TYR A 390 -14.22 -1.56 -4.74
CA TYR A 390 -14.62 -0.65 -5.81
C TYR A 390 -14.56 -1.37 -7.15
N THR A 391 -15.67 -2.07 -7.44
CA THR A 391 -15.88 -2.95 -8.60
C THR A 391 -15.31 -2.38 -9.91
N ASP A 392 -14.57 -3.22 -10.63
CA ASP A 392 -14.01 -2.95 -11.96
C ASP A 392 -14.29 -4.15 -12.88
N PRO A 393 -15.53 -4.34 -13.36
CA PRO A 393 -15.96 -5.61 -13.94
C PRO A 393 -15.37 -5.90 -15.33
N MET A 394 -14.74 -4.93 -15.99
CA MET A 394 -13.98 -5.17 -17.22
C MET A 394 -12.63 -5.82 -16.91
N HIS A 395 -12.12 -5.67 -15.69
CA HIS A 395 -10.75 -5.93 -15.36
C HIS A 395 -10.51 -7.37 -14.90
N PHE A 396 -9.51 -8.01 -15.48
CA PHE A 396 -8.92 -9.26 -15.02
C PHE A 396 -7.43 -9.05 -14.80
N GLU A 397 -6.89 -9.53 -13.68
CA GLU A 397 -5.45 -9.45 -13.42
C GLU A 397 -4.89 -10.79 -12.97
N MET A 398 -3.74 -11.16 -13.54
CA MET A 398 -3.02 -12.38 -13.18
C MET A 398 -2.39 -12.20 -11.80
N ASN A 399 -2.73 -13.11 -10.90
CA ASN A 399 -2.39 -12.98 -9.48
C ASN A 399 -1.67 -14.22 -8.92
N SER A 400 -1.76 -15.34 -9.63
CA SER A 400 -1.01 -16.55 -9.30
C SER A 400 -0.49 -17.23 -10.56
N LEU A 401 0.63 -17.95 -10.40
CA LEU A 401 1.14 -18.85 -11.42
C LEU A 401 0.54 -20.23 -11.22
N VAL A 402 -0.29 -20.64 -12.17
CA VAL A 402 -0.88 -21.98 -12.29
C VAL A 402 -0.22 -22.64 -13.50
N SER A 403 0.28 -23.86 -13.30
CA SER A 403 0.79 -24.66 -14.43
C SER A 403 -0.37 -25.11 -15.30
N PRO A 404 -0.43 -24.71 -16.59
CA PRO A 404 -1.34 -25.32 -17.55
C PRO A 404 -1.00 -26.80 -17.66
N ARG A 405 -1.94 -27.67 -17.31
CA ARG A 405 -1.81 -29.12 -17.47
C ARG A 405 -2.36 -29.58 -18.79
#